data_AF-A0A817REP5-F1
#
_entry.id   AF-A0A817REP5-F1
#
_cell.length_a   1.000
_cell.length_b   1.000
_cell.length_c   1.000
_cell.angle_alpha   90.00
_cell.angle_beta   90.00
_cell.angle_gamma   90.00
#
_symmetry.space_group_name_H-M   'P 1'
#
loop_
_entity.id
_entity.type
_entity.pdbx_description
1 polymer ?
#
loop_
_entity_poly.entity_id
_entity_poly.type
_entity_poly.pdbx_seq_one_letter_code
_entity_poly.pdbx_strand_id
1 'polypeptide(L)'
;MVFPYLLLANVVSSGLNLIHTMIGARDPQEYYLLPERMLQFWTYWLQWTDKHLEEIRNSIAFSTEHNWSLMKLNGIDDFLFLFNPNCVQEHRIIRLDGQLNIKSPTQQGYWLLSEIYPEHKYLQLIEYNQTVDFLLDGQSASVFELSFISRVLKPVVIGVRGTAFVANKNILMINGVYGEAGTQTIQTIFVIMPDEQIIEIVVLNGNEKRFQQVKELIILIDVLSFPGQYLPRSAQIMNNSIIVSDLLL
;
A
#
# COMPACT_ATOMS: atom_id res chain seq x y z
N MET A 1 3.74 -15.76 11.31
CA MET A 1 3.56 -15.12 12.63
C MET A 1 2.39 -14.15 12.55
N VAL A 2 1.36 -14.33 13.39
CA VAL A 2 0.07 -13.60 13.40
C VAL A 2 0.20 -12.19 14.06
N PHE A 3 1.41 -11.77 14.44
CA PHE A 3 1.63 -10.55 15.24
C PHE A 3 1.30 -9.23 14.55
N PRO A 4 1.68 -8.98 13.28
CA PRO A 4 1.28 -7.76 12.59
C PRO A 4 -0.23 -7.61 12.50
N TYR A 5 -0.93 -8.71 12.20
CA TYR A 5 -2.38 -8.76 12.20
C TYR A 5 -2.96 -8.32 13.56
N LEU A 6 -2.49 -8.92 14.65
CA LEU A 6 -2.99 -8.62 15.99
C LEU A 6 -2.71 -7.17 16.41
N LEU A 7 -1.49 -6.66 16.20
CA LEU A 7 -1.18 -5.28 16.55
C LEU A 7 -2.07 -4.30 15.78
N LEU A 8 -2.16 -4.45 14.47
CA LEU A 8 -2.95 -3.56 13.62
C LEU A 8 -4.43 -3.60 13.98
N ALA A 9 -4.97 -4.80 14.26
CA ALA A 9 -6.35 -4.96 14.71
C ALA A 9 -6.59 -4.24 16.05
N ASN A 10 -5.66 -4.34 17.02
CA ASN A 10 -5.77 -3.61 18.28
C ASN A 10 -5.69 -2.10 18.08
N VAL A 11 -4.74 -1.62 17.26
CA VAL A 11 -4.57 -0.18 16.96
C VAL A 11 -5.88 0.42 16.48
N VAL A 12 -6.44 -0.14 15.40
CA VAL A 12 -7.61 0.47 14.75
C VAL A 12 -8.91 0.25 15.54
N SER A 13 -9.00 -0.79 16.37
CA SER A 13 -10.18 -1.06 17.20
C SER A 13 -10.14 -0.47 18.61
N SER A 14 -9.01 0.12 19.01
CA SER A 14 -8.84 0.71 20.35
C SER A 14 -9.86 1.82 20.64
N GLY A 15 -10.27 2.60 19.64
CA GLY A 15 -11.33 3.61 19.75
C GLY A 15 -12.71 3.06 20.11
N LEU A 16 -12.94 1.75 19.88
CA LEU A 16 -14.18 1.06 20.23
C LEU A 16 -14.15 0.50 21.68
N ASN A 17 -13.16 0.91 22.48
CA ASN A 17 -12.90 0.38 23.83
C ASN A 17 -12.68 -1.14 23.85
N LEU A 18 -12.19 -1.73 22.75
CA LEU A 18 -11.71 -3.10 22.78
C LEU A 18 -10.39 -3.11 23.57
N ILE A 19 -10.38 -3.86 24.66
CA ILE A 19 -9.22 -3.99 25.56
C ILE A 19 -8.02 -4.47 24.74
N HIS A 20 -6.85 -3.83 24.91
CA HIS A 20 -5.53 -4.24 24.39
C HIS A 20 -5.13 -5.64 24.93
N THR A 21 -5.79 -6.69 24.44
CA THR A 21 -5.68 -8.03 25.03
C THR A 21 -4.65 -8.90 24.34
N MET A 22 -4.06 -8.46 23.21
CA MET A 22 -3.31 -9.37 22.32
C MET A 22 -1.94 -8.85 21.84
N ILE A 23 -1.38 -7.79 22.43
CA ILE A 23 0.03 -7.42 22.16
C ILE A 23 0.93 -8.38 22.97
N GLY A 24 1.78 -9.15 22.30
CA GLY A 24 2.77 -10.04 22.91
C GLY A 24 3.88 -9.28 23.66
N ALA A 25 4.82 -10.00 24.28
CA ALA A 25 5.91 -9.44 25.09
C ALA A 25 5.46 -8.57 26.27
N ARG A 26 4.50 -9.10 27.05
CA ARG A 26 4.07 -8.50 28.33
C ARG A 26 5.09 -8.70 29.44
N ASP A 27 5.95 -9.71 29.29
CA ASP A 27 7.02 -10.04 30.21
C ASP A 27 8.37 -9.54 29.63
N PRO A 28 9.26 -8.96 30.47
CA PRO A 28 10.56 -8.49 30.02
C PRO A 28 11.42 -9.58 29.35
N GLN A 29 11.31 -10.85 29.75
CA GLN A 29 12.07 -11.95 29.16
C GLN A 29 11.65 -12.23 27.72
N GLU A 30 10.33 -12.28 27.45
CA GLU A 30 9.77 -12.38 26.10
C GLU A 30 10.19 -11.19 25.24
N TYR A 31 10.20 -9.97 25.81
CA TYR A 31 10.65 -8.77 25.10
C TYR A 31 12.10 -8.88 24.61
N TYR A 32 13.01 -9.39 25.44
CA TYR A 32 14.42 -9.57 25.06
C TYR A 32 14.65 -10.65 24.00
N LEU A 33 13.66 -11.52 23.75
CA LEU A 33 13.71 -12.55 22.72
C LEU A 33 13.12 -12.09 21.38
N LEU A 34 12.52 -10.89 21.32
CA LEU A 34 11.92 -10.40 20.09
C LEU A 34 12.97 -10.04 19.04
N PRO A 35 12.77 -10.45 17.77
CA PRO A 35 13.61 -10.00 16.67
C PRO A 35 13.57 -8.47 16.51
N GLU A 36 14.71 -7.87 16.16
CA GLU A 36 14.81 -6.42 15.97
C GLU A 36 13.78 -5.88 14.96
N ARG A 37 13.55 -6.59 13.86
CA ARG A 37 12.53 -6.23 12.86
C ARG A 37 11.13 -6.12 13.46
N MET A 38 10.80 -6.98 14.43
CA MET A 38 9.51 -6.92 15.11
C MET A 38 9.43 -5.69 16.02
N LEU A 39 10.50 -5.40 16.76
CA LEU A 39 10.58 -4.21 17.62
C LEU A 39 10.45 -2.92 16.79
N GLN A 40 11.11 -2.85 15.63
CA GLN A 40 10.98 -1.74 14.69
C GLN A 40 9.54 -1.59 14.18
N PHE A 41 8.91 -2.71 13.78
CA PHE A 41 7.52 -2.72 13.34
C PHE A 41 6.56 -2.23 14.43
N TRP A 42 6.70 -2.71 15.68
CA TRP A 42 5.88 -2.26 16.80
C TRP A 42 6.11 -0.79 17.12
N THR A 43 7.37 -0.37 17.20
CA THR A 43 7.72 1.03 17.50
C THR A 43 7.10 1.97 16.47
N TYR A 44 7.21 1.62 15.18
CA TYR A 44 6.60 2.39 14.11
C TYR A 44 5.08 2.52 14.28
N TRP A 45 4.38 1.40 14.48
CA TRP A 45 2.92 1.43 14.57
C TRP A 45 2.40 2.08 15.85
N LEU A 46 3.10 1.96 16.97
CA LEU A 46 2.75 2.67 18.20
C LEU A 46 2.96 4.17 18.06
N GLN A 47 4.08 4.61 17.47
CA GLN A 47 4.30 6.03 17.16
C GLN A 47 3.27 6.57 16.16
N TRP A 48 2.89 5.75 15.17
CA TRP A 48 1.82 6.08 14.23
C TRP A 48 0.48 6.23 14.96
N THR A 49 0.16 5.32 15.89
CA THR A 49 -1.04 5.40 16.73
C THR A 49 -1.08 6.68 17.55
N ASP A 50 0.04 7.06 18.19
CA ASP A 50 0.11 8.29 18.98
C ASP A 50 -0.15 9.54 18.10
N LYS A 51 0.35 9.53 16.86
CA LYS A 51 0.12 10.62 15.89
C LYS A 51 -1.34 10.71 15.43
N HIS A 52 -2.03 9.57 15.31
CA HIS A 52 -3.39 9.46 14.76
C HIS A 52 -4.45 9.16 15.83
N LEU A 53 -4.18 9.50 17.09
CA LEU A 53 -5.00 9.10 18.23
C LEU A 53 -6.45 9.58 18.13
N GLU A 54 -6.68 10.80 17.65
CA GLU A 54 -8.03 11.37 17.52
C GLU A 54 -8.81 10.72 16.37
N GLU A 55 -8.17 10.40 15.24
CA GLU A 55 -8.80 9.67 14.14
C GLU A 55 -9.15 8.24 14.57
N ILE A 56 -8.28 7.59 15.34
CA ILE A 56 -8.49 6.23 15.90
C ILE A 56 -9.69 6.20 16.85
N ARG A 57 -9.84 7.20 17.72
CA ARG A 57 -11.02 7.31 18.59
C ARG A 57 -12.34 7.37 17.83
N ASN A 58 -12.30 7.84 16.58
CA ASN A 58 -13.44 7.97 15.69
C ASN A 58 -13.47 6.90 14.60
N SER A 59 -12.79 5.76 14.83
CA SER A 59 -12.78 4.62 13.91
C SER A 59 -14.20 4.13 13.61
N ILE A 60 -14.50 3.86 12.34
CA ILE A 60 -15.77 3.29 11.90
C ILE A 60 -15.50 1.87 11.42
N ALA A 61 -16.19 0.89 12.02
CA ALA A 61 -16.19 -0.47 11.54
C ALA A 61 -17.21 -0.63 10.40
N PHE A 62 -16.75 -1.17 9.28
CA PHE A 62 -17.57 -1.59 8.15
C PHE A 62 -17.58 -3.11 8.14
N SER A 63 -18.59 -3.69 8.77
CA SER A 63 -18.77 -5.14 8.87
C SER A 63 -19.99 -5.55 8.04
N THR A 64 -19.85 -5.53 6.72
CA THR A 64 -20.95 -5.96 5.84
C THR A 64 -20.95 -7.46 5.58
N GLU A 65 -19.87 -8.19 5.88
CA GLU A 65 -19.72 -9.61 5.53
C GLU A 65 -18.89 -10.40 6.57
N HIS A 66 -19.12 -11.71 6.66
CA HIS A 66 -18.58 -12.58 7.72
C HIS A 66 -17.10 -12.97 7.57
N ASN A 67 -16.44 -12.58 6.46
CA ASN A 67 -15.18 -13.18 6.03
C ASN A 67 -14.00 -12.19 5.98
N TRP A 68 -14.21 -10.94 6.36
CA TRP A 68 -13.18 -9.91 6.40
C TRP A 68 -13.62 -8.80 7.35
N SER A 69 -12.70 -7.91 7.69
CA SER A 69 -13.04 -6.72 8.46
C SER A 69 -12.42 -5.49 7.82
N LEU A 70 -13.22 -4.45 7.69
CA LEU A 70 -12.78 -3.12 7.30
C LEU A 70 -12.99 -2.16 8.45
N MET A 71 -11.94 -1.42 8.78
CA MET A 71 -12.05 -0.28 9.66
C MET A 71 -11.51 0.95 8.96
N LYS A 72 -12.28 2.04 9.01
CA LYS A 72 -11.87 3.33 8.48
C LYS A 72 -11.58 4.30 9.62
N LEU A 73 -10.51 5.07 9.47
CA LEU A 73 -10.29 6.25 10.28
C LEU A 73 -10.76 7.49 9.52
N ASN A 74 -11.49 8.37 10.20
CA ASN A 74 -11.92 9.64 9.62
C ASN A 74 -10.93 10.73 10.04
N GLY A 75 -10.25 11.33 9.06
CA GLY A 75 -9.22 12.34 9.31
C GLY A 75 -9.09 13.33 8.17
N ILE A 76 -7.98 14.08 8.18
CA ILE A 76 -7.51 14.84 7.02
C ILE A 76 -7.08 13.84 5.91
N ASP A 77 -6.41 12.78 6.32
CA ASP A 77 -6.16 11.58 5.53
C ASP A 77 -7.11 10.47 6.00
N ASP A 78 -7.69 9.74 5.05
CA ASP A 78 -8.59 8.63 5.35
C ASP A 78 -7.80 7.32 5.31
N PHE A 79 -7.76 6.58 6.42
CA PHE A 79 -7.07 5.29 6.48
C PHE A 79 -8.06 4.13 6.39
N LEU A 80 -7.72 3.11 5.63
CA LEU A 80 -8.47 1.86 5.50
C LEU A 80 -7.62 0.70 6.03
N PHE A 81 -8.11 0.03 7.07
CA PHE A 81 -7.52 -1.18 7.61
C PHE A 81 -8.36 -2.38 7.16
N LEU A 82 -7.75 -3.24 6.35
CA LEU A 82 -8.38 -4.45 5.85
C LEU A 82 -7.75 -5.68 6.50
N PHE A 83 -8.59 -6.58 6.97
CA PHE A 83 -8.20 -7.82 7.63
C PHE A 83 -8.82 -9.02 6.92
N ASN A 84 -7.99 -10.00 6.57
CA ASN A 84 -8.42 -11.31 6.09
C ASN A 84 -8.13 -12.36 7.18
N PRO A 85 -9.13 -12.77 7.97
CA PRO A 85 -8.96 -13.80 9.00
C PRO A 85 -8.85 -15.22 8.42
N ASN A 86 -9.20 -15.45 7.15
CA ASN A 86 -9.22 -16.77 6.54
C ASN A 86 -7.81 -17.27 6.24
N CYS A 87 -7.63 -18.59 6.09
CA CYS A 87 -6.33 -19.18 5.75
C CYS A 87 -5.98 -19.06 4.25
N VAL A 88 -6.88 -18.53 3.44
CA VAL A 88 -6.75 -18.44 1.98
C VAL A 88 -6.71 -16.99 1.54
N GLN A 89 -6.07 -16.74 0.39
CA GLN A 89 -6.06 -15.43 -0.24
C GLN A 89 -7.44 -15.09 -0.80
N GLU A 90 -7.89 -13.85 -0.65
CA GLU A 90 -9.21 -13.40 -1.08
C GLU A 90 -9.19 -12.02 -1.74
N HIS A 91 -10.06 -11.85 -2.74
CA HIS A 91 -10.35 -10.58 -3.40
C HIS A 91 -11.49 -9.84 -2.70
N ARG A 92 -11.39 -8.51 -2.62
CA ARG A 92 -12.42 -7.63 -2.05
C ARG A 92 -12.61 -6.39 -2.88
N ILE A 93 -13.80 -6.27 -3.45
CA ILE A 93 -14.19 -5.11 -4.24
C ILE A 93 -14.88 -4.10 -3.31
N ILE A 94 -14.26 -2.93 -3.18
CA ILE A 94 -14.73 -1.86 -2.29
C ILE A 94 -15.01 -0.63 -3.14
N ARG A 95 -16.18 -0.03 -2.95
CA ARG A 95 -16.55 1.22 -3.64
C ARG A 95 -16.15 2.41 -2.79
N LEU A 96 -15.38 3.34 -3.36
CA LEU A 96 -15.00 4.58 -2.68
C LEU A 96 -16.10 5.63 -2.84
N ASP A 97 -17.08 5.57 -1.96
CA ASP A 97 -18.23 6.49 -1.95
C ASP A 97 -18.65 6.90 -0.53
N GLY A 98 -19.77 7.62 -0.44
CA GLY A 98 -20.34 8.06 0.83
C GLY A 98 -20.73 6.93 1.78
N GLN A 99 -20.89 5.68 1.33
CA GLN A 99 -21.12 4.55 2.24
C GLN A 99 -19.90 4.29 3.11
N LEU A 100 -18.69 4.45 2.55
CA LEU A 100 -17.45 4.44 3.32
C LEU A 100 -17.16 5.76 4.03
N ASN A 101 -18.13 6.67 4.12
CA ASN A 101 -17.91 8.00 4.65
C ASN A 101 -16.77 8.76 3.92
N ILE A 102 -16.61 8.50 2.61
CA ILE A 102 -15.74 9.28 1.73
C ILE A 102 -16.57 10.42 1.16
N LYS A 103 -16.04 11.64 1.26
CA LYS A 103 -16.72 12.83 0.73
C LYS A 103 -16.47 12.96 -0.76
N SER A 104 -17.50 13.33 -1.51
CA SER A 104 -17.34 13.74 -2.91
C SER A 104 -16.37 14.93 -2.96
N PRO A 105 -15.36 14.90 -3.86
CA PRO A 105 -14.42 16.00 -3.97
C PRO A 105 -15.13 17.27 -4.43
N THR A 106 -14.78 18.41 -3.82
CA THR A 106 -15.33 19.74 -4.16
C THR A 106 -14.52 20.46 -5.24
N GLN A 107 -13.33 19.96 -5.54
CA GLN A 107 -12.40 20.47 -6.53
C GLN A 107 -11.96 19.34 -7.47
N GLN A 108 -11.45 19.69 -8.65
CA GLN A 108 -10.92 18.72 -9.59
C GLN A 108 -9.66 18.04 -9.02
N GLY A 109 -9.58 16.72 -9.15
CA GLY A 109 -8.48 15.91 -8.64
C GLY A 109 -8.89 14.45 -8.49
N TYR A 110 -8.03 13.68 -7.86
CA TYR A 110 -8.18 12.23 -7.69
C TYR A 110 -7.89 11.82 -6.26
N TRP A 111 -8.46 10.71 -5.83
CA TRP A 111 -8.00 10.03 -4.63
C TRP A 111 -6.79 9.17 -4.99
N LEU A 112 -5.68 9.41 -4.31
CA LEU A 112 -4.49 8.59 -4.38
C LEU A 112 -4.58 7.52 -3.29
N LEU A 113 -4.58 6.26 -3.69
CA LEU A 113 -4.51 5.13 -2.76
C LEU A 113 -3.05 4.70 -2.58
N SER A 114 -2.54 4.86 -1.36
CA SER A 114 -1.24 4.33 -0.93
C SER A 114 -1.43 3.12 -0.03
N GLU A 115 -0.67 2.06 -0.26
CA GLU A 115 -0.48 0.97 0.69
C GLU A 115 0.62 1.38 1.66
N ILE A 116 0.28 1.70 2.91
CA ILE A 116 1.25 2.03 3.97
C ILE A 116 1.70 0.78 4.73
N TYR A 117 0.99 -0.34 4.57
CA TYR A 117 1.48 -1.67 4.95
C TYR A 117 0.79 -2.72 4.08
N PRO A 118 1.54 -3.71 3.58
CA PRO A 118 2.94 -4.03 3.91
C PRO A 118 4.05 -3.35 3.10
N GLU A 119 3.87 -3.04 1.81
CA GLU A 119 5.01 -2.74 0.92
C GLU A 119 5.41 -1.26 0.87
N HIS A 120 4.58 -0.35 1.38
CA HIS A 120 4.81 1.11 1.33
C HIS A 120 4.93 1.61 -0.13
N LYS A 121 3.82 1.56 -0.87
CA LYS A 121 3.75 1.91 -2.30
C LYS A 121 2.46 2.64 -2.65
N TYR A 122 2.48 3.42 -3.73
CA TYR A 122 1.26 3.94 -4.31
C TYR A 122 0.62 2.89 -5.22
N LEU A 123 -0.67 2.64 -5.06
CA LEU A 123 -1.37 1.60 -5.80
C LEU A 123 -2.01 2.13 -7.07
N GLN A 124 -2.84 3.18 -6.94
CA GLN A 124 -3.65 3.68 -8.05
C GLN A 124 -4.25 5.05 -7.75
N LEU A 125 -4.68 5.72 -8.82
CA LEU A 125 -5.58 6.87 -8.77
C LEU A 125 -7.02 6.40 -8.91
N ILE A 126 -7.90 6.94 -8.09
CA ILE A 126 -9.29 6.51 -8.00
C ILE A 126 -10.17 7.74 -8.04
N GLU A 127 -11.20 7.68 -8.89
CA GLU A 127 -12.24 8.70 -8.89
C GLU A 127 -13.28 8.37 -7.81
N TYR A 128 -13.96 9.40 -7.31
CA TYR A 128 -15.10 9.18 -6.42
C TYR A 128 -16.12 8.26 -7.09
N ASN A 129 -16.70 7.34 -6.31
CA ASN A 129 -17.70 6.35 -6.73
C ASN A 129 -17.17 5.16 -7.56
N GLN A 130 -15.85 5.09 -7.81
CA GLN A 130 -15.21 3.93 -8.42
C GLN A 130 -14.96 2.80 -7.42
N THR A 131 -14.77 1.59 -7.94
CA THR A 131 -14.47 0.39 -7.16
C THR A 131 -13.00 0.02 -7.24
N VAL A 132 -12.47 -0.48 -6.13
CA VAL A 132 -11.12 -1.01 -6.00
C VAL A 132 -11.18 -2.48 -5.67
N ASP A 133 -10.40 -3.31 -6.36
CA ASP A 133 -10.20 -4.70 -5.97
C ASP A 133 -8.93 -4.85 -5.12
N PHE A 134 -9.10 -5.25 -3.87
CA PHE A 134 -8.04 -5.54 -2.92
C PHE A 134 -7.80 -7.05 -2.84
N LEU A 135 -6.56 -7.47 -3.08
CA LEU A 135 -6.12 -8.85 -2.86
C LEU A 135 -5.44 -8.95 -1.49
N LEU A 136 -5.98 -9.76 -0.59
CA LEU A 136 -5.41 -9.98 0.75
C LEU A 136 -5.02 -11.42 0.96
N ASP A 137 -3.79 -11.65 1.39
CA ASP A 137 -3.30 -12.97 1.80
C ASP A 137 -4.09 -13.48 3.02
N GLY A 138 -4.14 -14.80 3.17
CA GLY A 138 -4.76 -15.41 4.35
C GLY A 138 -4.04 -15.04 5.65
N GLN A 139 -4.80 -14.81 6.73
CA GLN A 139 -4.32 -14.40 8.05
C GLN A 139 -3.44 -13.13 7.99
N SER A 140 -3.81 -12.19 7.12
CA SER A 140 -3.04 -10.97 6.88
C SER A 140 -3.87 -9.72 7.13
N ALA A 141 -3.15 -8.62 7.30
CA ALA A 141 -3.72 -7.28 7.39
C ALA A 141 -3.03 -6.41 6.34
N SER A 142 -3.76 -5.45 5.79
CA SER A 142 -3.20 -4.40 4.95
C SER A 142 -3.76 -3.06 5.40
N VAL A 143 -2.93 -2.04 5.32
CA VAL A 143 -3.33 -0.69 5.70
C VAL A 143 -3.08 0.22 4.52
N PHE A 144 -4.13 0.95 4.15
CA PHE A 144 -4.11 1.89 3.05
C PHE A 144 -4.43 3.28 3.55
N GLU A 145 -3.88 4.26 2.85
CA GLU A 145 -4.13 5.67 3.04
C GLU A 145 -4.77 6.20 1.75
N LEU A 146 -5.80 7.00 1.91
CA LEU A 146 -6.50 7.71 0.86
C LEU A 146 -6.26 9.20 1.05
N SER A 147 -5.44 9.76 0.16
CA SER A 147 -5.17 11.19 0.13
C SER A 147 -5.73 11.81 -1.14
N PHE A 148 -6.42 12.94 -1.02
CA PHE A 148 -6.90 13.66 -2.18
C PHE A 148 -5.77 14.50 -2.80
N ILE A 149 -5.48 14.27 -4.08
CA ILE A 149 -4.48 15.02 -4.82
C ILE A 149 -5.13 15.85 -5.94
N SER A 150 -4.88 17.16 -5.92
CA SER A 150 -5.24 18.07 -7.02
C SER A 150 -4.05 18.37 -7.93
N ARG A 151 -2.82 18.21 -7.43
CA ARG A 151 -1.58 18.39 -8.18
C ARG A 151 -0.45 17.56 -7.58
N VAL A 152 0.46 17.12 -8.42
CA VAL A 152 1.70 16.44 -8.04
C VAL A 152 2.88 17.41 -8.16
N LEU A 153 3.80 17.41 -7.19
CA LEU A 153 4.96 18.33 -7.17
C LEU A 153 6.25 17.72 -7.75
N LYS A 154 6.33 16.39 -7.80
CA LYS A 154 7.48 15.61 -8.30
C LYS A 154 6.95 14.33 -8.92
N PRO A 155 7.63 13.72 -9.90
CA PRO A 155 7.17 12.47 -10.48
C PRO A 155 6.86 11.39 -9.43
N VAL A 156 5.66 10.81 -9.48
CA VAL A 156 5.23 9.76 -8.54
C VAL A 156 4.99 8.46 -9.29
N VAL A 157 5.65 7.39 -8.85
CA VAL A 157 5.46 6.03 -9.40
C VAL A 157 4.25 5.38 -8.73
N ILE A 158 3.37 4.80 -9.55
CA ILE A 158 2.14 4.13 -9.13
C ILE A 158 2.16 2.67 -9.60
N GLY A 159 1.62 1.77 -8.77
CA GLY A 159 1.51 0.33 -9.02
C GLY A 159 2.66 -0.50 -8.44
N VAL A 160 3.84 0.11 -8.26
CA VAL A 160 5.03 -0.53 -7.67
C VAL A 160 5.74 0.39 -6.69
N ARG A 161 6.55 -0.20 -5.81
CA ARG A 161 7.51 0.57 -5.04
C ARG A 161 8.62 1.04 -5.96
N GLY A 162 9.07 2.28 -5.77
CA GLY A 162 10.13 2.88 -6.56
C GLY A 162 10.13 4.40 -6.45
N THR A 163 11.10 5.02 -7.10
CA THR A 163 11.21 6.48 -7.19
C THR A 163 11.34 6.88 -8.65
N ALA A 164 10.76 8.04 -9.00
CA ALA A 164 10.89 8.60 -10.34
C ALA A 164 11.49 10.00 -10.30
N PHE A 165 12.31 10.30 -11.29
CA PHE A 165 12.80 11.66 -11.57
C PHE A 165 13.10 11.83 -13.04
N VAL A 166 13.12 13.08 -13.51
CA VAL A 166 13.50 13.41 -14.89
C VAL A 166 14.98 13.76 -14.95
N ALA A 167 15.74 13.00 -15.73
CA ALA A 167 17.10 13.30 -16.13
C ALA A 167 17.11 13.98 -17.50
N ASN A 168 18.08 14.87 -17.73
CA ASN A 168 18.34 15.49 -19.04
C ASN A 168 17.11 16.13 -19.75
N LYS A 169 16.11 16.57 -18.97
CA LYS A 169 14.85 17.20 -19.43
C LYS A 169 13.87 16.32 -20.21
N ASN A 170 14.19 15.11 -20.63
CA ASN A 170 13.23 14.27 -21.38
C ASN A 170 13.40 12.76 -21.12
N ILE A 171 14.29 12.38 -20.20
CA ILE A 171 14.51 10.98 -19.81
C ILE A 171 13.88 10.77 -18.44
N LEU A 172 12.85 9.94 -18.35
CA LEU A 172 12.27 9.54 -17.08
C LEU A 172 13.05 8.35 -16.51
N MET A 173 13.68 8.56 -15.36
CA MET A 173 14.38 7.52 -14.61
C MET A 173 13.46 6.99 -13.52
N ILE A 174 13.18 5.68 -13.55
CA ILE A 174 12.41 4.95 -12.54
C ILE A 174 13.35 3.96 -11.87
N ASN A 175 13.66 4.19 -10.59
CA ASN A 175 14.68 3.44 -9.86
C ASN A 175 14.14 2.80 -8.60
N GLY A 176 14.81 1.72 -8.18
CA GLY A 176 14.47 1.00 -6.96
C GLY A 176 13.14 0.25 -7.10
N VAL A 177 12.78 -0.13 -8.32
CA VAL A 177 11.58 -0.93 -8.56
C VAL A 177 11.84 -2.37 -8.16
N TYR A 178 11.00 -2.89 -7.28
CA TYR A 178 11.00 -4.29 -6.90
C TYR A 178 9.58 -4.74 -6.54
N GLY A 179 9.41 -6.05 -6.48
CA GLY A 179 8.15 -6.70 -6.20
C GLY A 179 8.37 -8.05 -5.54
N GLU A 180 7.28 -8.75 -5.28
CA GLU A 180 7.32 -10.05 -4.65
C GLU A 180 7.85 -11.10 -5.63
N ALA A 181 8.78 -11.93 -5.17
CA ALA A 181 9.39 -12.97 -5.98
C ALA A 181 8.34 -13.89 -6.62
N GLY A 182 8.55 -14.27 -7.88
CA GLY A 182 7.64 -15.15 -8.63
C GLY A 182 6.29 -14.54 -8.98
N THR A 183 6.14 -13.22 -8.87
CA THR A 183 4.92 -12.50 -9.26
C THR A 183 5.13 -11.68 -10.53
N GLN A 184 4.03 -11.26 -11.13
CA GLN A 184 4.00 -10.28 -12.19
C GLN A 184 3.11 -9.12 -11.76
N THR A 185 3.35 -7.94 -12.30
CA THR A 185 2.47 -6.80 -12.10
C THR A 185 1.10 -7.10 -12.72
N ILE A 186 0.08 -7.23 -11.88
CA ILE A 186 -1.31 -7.41 -12.30
C ILE A 186 -1.88 -6.07 -12.80
N GLN A 187 -1.43 -4.96 -12.21
CA GLN A 187 -1.83 -3.61 -12.56
C GLN A 187 -0.76 -2.93 -13.41
N THR A 188 -1.22 -2.05 -14.29
CA THR A 188 -0.35 -1.20 -15.10
C THR A 188 0.45 -0.26 -14.20
N ILE A 189 1.76 -0.19 -14.43
CA ILE A 189 2.61 0.82 -13.77
C ILE A 189 2.49 2.12 -14.54
N PHE A 190 2.31 3.21 -13.82
CA PHE A 190 2.36 4.53 -14.42
C PHE A 190 3.07 5.52 -13.50
N VAL A 191 3.56 6.59 -14.10
CA VAL A 191 4.16 7.72 -13.40
C VAL A 191 3.32 8.95 -13.65
N ILE A 192 2.94 9.64 -12.58
CA ILE A 192 2.25 10.93 -12.66
C ILE A 192 3.33 12.01 -12.64
N MET A 193 3.39 12.81 -13.69
CA MET A 193 4.29 13.94 -13.81
C MET A 193 3.70 15.19 -13.16
N PRO A 194 4.54 16.12 -12.65
CA PRO A 194 4.04 17.35 -12.05
C PRO A 194 3.41 18.32 -13.06
N ASP A 195 3.91 18.32 -14.29
CA ASP A 195 3.47 19.16 -15.40
C ASP A 195 3.53 18.34 -16.72
N GLU A 196 2.82 18.77 -17.75
CA GLU A 196 2.87 18.17 -19.09
C GLU A 196 4.25 18.42 -19.74
N GLN A 197 5.15 17.46 -19.58
CA GLN A 197 6.49 17.47 -20.14
C GLN A 197 6.65 16.32 -21.13
N ILE A 198 7.20 16.58 -22.31
CA ILE A 198 7.45 15.52 -23.31
C ILE A 198 8.56 14.62 -22.80
N ILE A 199 8.23 13.34 -22.59
CA ILE A 199 9.20 12.29 -22.27
C ILE A 199 9.50 11.53 -23.55
N GLU A 200 10.79 11.34 -23.84
CA GLU A 200 11.26 10.60 -25.02
C GLU A 200 11.71 9.19 -24.65
N ILE A 201 12.30 9.03 -23.46
CA ILE A 201 12.89 7.77 -23.00
C ILE A 201 12.45 7.51 -21.57
N VAL A 202 12.04 6.28 -21.28
CA VAL A 202 11.78 5.80 -19.92
C VAL A 202 12.78 4.69 -19.60
N VAL A 203 13.52 4.85 -18.51
CA VAL A 203 14.51 3.88 -18.03
C VAL A 203 14.04 3.35 -16.68
N LEU A 204 13.74 2.05 -16.60
CA LEU A 204 13.36 1.35 -15.38
C LEU A 204 14.51 0.47 -14.89
N ASN A 205 15.04 0.76 -13.70
CA ASN A 205 16.19 0.11 -13.09
C ASN A 205 17.37 -0.07 -14.08
N GLY A 206 17.66 0.97 -14.84
CA GLY A 206 18.75 0.98 -15.82
C GLY A 206 18.41 0.40 -17.20
N ASN A 207 17.21 -0.14 -17.40
CA ASN A 207 16.78 -0.70 -18.69
C ASN A 207 15.70 0.18 -19.34
N GLU A 208 15.86 0.47 -20.63
CA GLU A 208 14.84 1.20 -21.39
C GLU A 208 13.53 0.39 -21.47
N LYS A 209 12.39 1.08 -21.32
CA LYS A 209 11.05 0.48 -21.36
C LYS A 209 10.15 1.21 -22.32
N ARG A 210 9.21 0.46 -22.90
CA ARG A 210 8.18 1.03 -23.76
C ARG A 210 7.10 1.67 -22.90
N PHE A 211 6.66 2.84 -23.33
CA PHE A 211 5.64 3.59 -22.62
C PHE A 211 4.69 4.30 -23.59
N GLN A 212 3.53 4.67 -23.06
CA GLN A 212 2.59 5.59 -23.67
C GLN A 212 2.49 6.82 -22.78
N GLN A 213 2.51 8.01 -23.38
CA GLN A 213 2.25 9.26 -22.66
C GLN A 213 0.85 9.79 -22.98
N VAL A 214 0.07 10.09 -21.95
CA VAL A 214 -1.23 10.76 -22.03
C VAL A 214 -1.21 11.94 -21.07
N LYS A 215 -0.97 13.15 -21.59
CA LYS A 215 -0.77 14.38 -20.79
C LYS A 215 0.35 14.19 -19.74
N GLU A 216 0.05 14.35 -18.45
CA GLU A 216 1.00 14.14 -17.35
C GLU A 216 1.21 12.66 -16.98
N LEU A 217 0.48 11.72 -17.59
CA LEU A 217 0.59 10.30 -17.27
C LEU A 217 1.54 9.58 -18.23
N ILE A 218 2.56 8.93 -17.66
CA ILE A 218 3.48 8.03 -18.36
C ILE A 218 3.11 6.60 -17.99
N ILE A 219 2.62 5.83 -18.94
CA ILE A 219 2.09 4.48 -18.73
C ILE A 219 3.10 3.47 -19.28
N LEU A 220 3.65 2.60 -18.44
CA LEU A 220 4.50 1.50 -18.90
C LEU A 220 3.64 0.44 -19.60
N ILE A 221 4.06 0.05 -20.80
CA ILE A 221 3.33 -0.95 -21.61
C ILE A 221 3.72 -2.37 -21.19
N ASP A 222 4.96 -2.54 -20.73
CA ASP A 222 5.53 -3.85 -20.42
C ASP A 222 5.08 -4.32 -19.03
N VAL A 223 4.58 -5.56 -18.95
CA VAL A 223 4.35 -6.25 -17.68
C VAL A 223 5.69 -6.52 -17.02
N LEU A 224 5.85 -6.15 -15.74
CA LEU A 224 7.07 -6.49 -15.01
C LEU A 224 6.90 -7.87 -14.36
N SER A 225 7.88 -8.73 -14.58
CA SER A 225 8.02 -10.01 -13.89
C SER A 225 9.11 -9.90 -12.83
N PHE A 226 8.81 -10.36 -11.63
CA PHE A 226 9.75 -10.43 -10.53
C PHE A 226 10.23 -11.88 -10.40
N PRO A 227 11.51 -12.17 -10.68
CA PRO A 227 12.00 -13.54 -10.70
C PRO A 227 11.90 -14.20 -9.32
N GLY A 228 11.95 -15.53 -9.30
CA GLY A 228 11.90 -16.35 -8.08
C GLY A 228 10.61 -17.15 -7.94
N GLN A 229 10.41 -17.77 -6.78
CA GLN A 229 9.23 -18.54 -6.47
C GLN A 229 8.29 -17.71 -5.59
N TYR A 230 7.02 -17.61 -5.97
CA TYR A 230 6.01 -17.00 -5.13
C TYR A 230 5.78 -17.86 -3.89
N LEU A 231 5.93 -17.23 -2.73
CA LEU A 231 5.67 -17.82 -1.43
C LEU A 231 4.71 -16.88 -0.72
N PRO A 232 3.41 -17.20 -0.67
CA PRO A 232 2.42 -16.32 -0.07
C PRO A 232 2.80 -16.03 1.38
N ARG A 233 2.46 -14.84 1.90
CA ARG A 233 2.84 -14.44 3.27
C ARG A 233 2.33 -15.37 4.36
N SER A 234 1.27 -16.15 4.08
CA SER A 234 0.77 -17.22 4.94
C SER A 234 1.71 -18.45 5.01
N ALA A 235 2.52 -18.67 3.98
CA ALA A 235 3.62 -19.63 3.96
C ALA A 235 4.88 -18.97 4.55
N GLN A 236 5.11 -19.19 5.84
CA GLN A 236 6.18 -18.55 6.61
C GLN A 236 7.59 -18.76 6.00
N ILE A 237 8.23 -17.72 5.42
CA ILE A 237 9.68 -17.41 5.52
C ILE A 237 9.87 -15.87 5.42
N MET A 238 10.75 -15.32 6.27
CA MET A 238 11.11 -13.90 6.32
C MET A 238 12.12 -13.55 5.18
N ASN A 239 11.73 -12.59 4.33
CA ASN A 239 12.49 -11.93 3.23
C ASN A 239 12.33 -12.52 1.81
N ASN A 240 11.40 -11.95 1.02
CA ASN A 240 11.20 -12.28 -0.40
C ASN A 240 11.34 -11.08 -1.36
N SER A 241 11.96 -9.98 -0.94
CA SER A 241 12.20 -8.84 -1.85
C SER A 241 13.43 -9.14 -2.72
N ILE A 242 13.24 -9.31 -4.03
CA ILE A 242 14.35 -9.37 -5.01
C ILE A 242 14.41 -8.01 -5.71
N ILE A 243 15.56 -7.36 -5.61
CA ILE A 243 15.85 -6.14 -6.39
C ILE A 243 15.95 -6.55 -7.85
N VAL A 244 15.20 -5.89 -8.73
CA VAL A 244 15.35 -6.06 -10.18
C VAL A 244 16.63 -5.34 -10.61
N SER A 245 17.79 -5.89 -10.24
CA SER A 245 19.11 -5.55 -10.80
C SER A 245 19.64 -6.67 -11.69
N ASP A 246 19.04 -7.85 -11.64
CA ASP A 246 19.39 -8.98 -12.48
C ASP A 246 18.14 -9.39 -13.27
N LEU A 247 18.07 -8.99 -14.53
CA LEU A 247 17.57 -9.85 -15.62
C LEU A 247 17.86 -9.22 -16.98
N LEU A 248 18.75 -9.90 -17.68
CA LEU A 248 18.80 -9.98 -19.14
C LEU A 248 17.56 -10.73 -19.64
N LEU A 249 17.15 -10.34 -20.86
CA LEU A 249 16.11 -10.86 -21.77
C LEU A 249 14.70 -10.32 -21.55
#